data_AF-A0A7X7SYL0-F1
#
_entry.id   AF-A0A7X7SYL0-F1
#
_cell.length_a   1.000
_cell.length_b   1.000
_cell.length_c   1.000
_cell.angle_alpha   90.00
_cell.angle_beta   90.00
_cell.angle_gamma   90.00
#
_symmetry.space_group_name_H-M   'P 1'
#
loop_
_entity.id
_entity.type
_entity.pdbx_description
1 polymer ?
#
loop_
_entity_poly.entity_id
_entity_poly.type
_entity_poly.pdbx_seq_one_letter_code
_entity_poly.pdbx_strand_id
1 'polypeptide(L)'
;QNSQAAVTLNINKSIVAGEPFDKAIYSENDITMKGGATIIGDIAGLSDINIENGTVDGTVYIHPHAGIDVVDHPSWIKPTVNNLDDIFEYEEFPFPDFPAYPTGLSTTSQTLNVNNSAQINDNRYYTNGINVSNGTLEIIRGNTNRVIRTKYLKVSGSGQITDVRSGNGNLEIFVDDYLDLSSDTTLNFNLGNGDIIIRVKRLLLNQGHIVVQRNGTGKLYIYVDDVFHIDGSSKINVPSKYGALGDPKHAFVYYAGTRDKNGNDITKGENYNNFLRFPNDIRIAATIHIKEAQIHIANGTGIVGNIISGGGKIKLDGGTNTDVKAIYAPNARIEVSGGAKITGIIVCDSFSMEGGARIEYAPLEPEDLEYFKIVAGKTVYSYGYWE
;
A
#
# COMPACT_ATOMS: atom_id res chain seq x y z
N GLN A 1 50.11 40.47 -8.17
CA GLN A 1 49.11 39.65 -7.46
C GLN A 1 47.95 39.45 -8.42
N ASN A 2 47.73 38.23 -8.91
CA ASN A 2 46.52 37.91 -9.67
C ASN A 2 45.39 37.67 -8.66
N SER A 3 44.47 38.61 -8.53
CA SER A 3 43.23 38.37 -7.78
C SER A 3 42.32 37.49 -8.64
N GLN A 4 42.21 36.22 -8.28
CA GLN A 4 41.19 35.35 -8.85
C GLN A 4 39.87 35.70 -8.16
N ALA A 5 38.94 36.30 -8.91
CA ALA A 5 37.57 36.47 -8.45
C ALA A 5 36.84 35.12 -8.60
N ALA A 6 36.30 34.59 -7.52
CA ALA A 6 35.42 33.43 -7.55
C ALA A 6 33.97 33.94 -7.58
N VAL A 7 33.18 33.46 -8.54
CA VAL A 7 31.75 33.73 -8.65
C VAL A 7 31.01 32.49 -8.15
N THR A 8 30.07 32.66 -7.22
CA THR A 8 29.19 31.59 -6.75
C THR A 8 27.78 31.85 -7.29
N LEU A 9 27.27 30.93 -8.10
CA LEU A 9 25.89 30.96 -8.58
C LEU A 9 24.98 30.31 -7.52
N ASN A 10 24.09 31.10 -6.92
CA ASN A 10 23.06 30.56 -6.03
C ASN A 10 21.83 30.17 -6.86
N ILE A 11 21.64 28.86 -7.03
CA ILE A 11 20.44 28.29 -7.63
C ILE A 11 19.43 28.02 -6.51
N ASN A 12 18.37 28.82 -6.43
CA ASN A 12 17.30 28.59 -5.46
C ASN A 12 16.29 27.61 -6.04
N LYS A 13 16.11 26.44 -5.40
CA LYS A 13 15.03 25.48 -5.66
C LYS A 13 13.81 25.89 -4.83
N SER A 14 12.69 26.18 -5.49
CA SER A 14 11.38 26.36 -4.83
C SER A 14 10.36 25.37 -5.40
N ILE A 15 9.41 24.94 -4.54
CA ILE A 15 8.23 24.17 -4.95
C ILE A 15 7.12 25.18 -5.25
N VAL A 16 6.63 25.22 -6.50
CA VAL A 16 5.62 26.21 -6.95
C VAL A 16 4.24 25.56 -7.16
N ALA A 17 3.20 26.40 -7.09
CA ALA A 17 1.78 26.06 -7.13
C ALA A 17 1.31 25.35 -8.41
N GLY A 18 0.41 24.39 -8.20
CA GLY A 18 -0.42 23.62 -9.14
C GLY A 18 -1.00 22.40 -8.39
N GLU A 19 -1.99 21.69 -8.95
CA GLU A 19 -2.56 20.49 -8.30
C GLU A 19 -1.92 19.22 -8.90
N PRO A 20 -0.97 18.56 -8.21
CA PRO A 20 -0.13 17.50 -8.78
C PRO A 20 -0.86 16.17 -9.04
N PHE A 21 -2.17 16.09 -8.78
CA PHE A 21 -2.96 14.87 -8.83
C PHE A 21 -4.35 15.11 -9.46
N ASP A 22 -4.37 15.92 -10.52
CA ASP A 22 -5.53 16.28 -11.34
C ASP A 22 -5.81 15.36 -12.54
N LYS A 23 -5.03 14.29 -12.73
CA LYS A 23 -5.13 13.33 -13.85
C LYS A 23 -5.28 11.90 -13.36
N ALA A 24 -5.87 11.04 -14.20
CA ALA A 24 -6.00 9.62 -13.95
C ALA A 24 -4.64 8.93 -13.87
N ILE A 25 -3.72 9.30 -14.77
CA ILE A 25 -2.40 8.67 -14.90
C ILE A 25 -1.34 9.74 -15.11
N TYR A 26 -0.22 9.60 -14.39
CA TYR A 26 1.05 10.27 -14.66
C TYR A 26 2.12 9.20 -14.89
N SER A 27 2.74 9.22 -16.06
CA SER A 27 3.80 8.30 -16.47
C SER A 27 5.02 9.08 -16.91
N GLU A 28 6.18 8.79 -16.32
CA GLU A 28 7.46 9.42 -16.72
C GLU A 28 7.95 8.88 -18.07
N ASN A 29 7.82 7.58 -18.27
CA ASN A 29 8.14 6.85 -19.48
C ASN A 29 6.84 6.39 -20.17
N ASP A 30 6.98 5.42 -21.06
CA ASP A 30 5.97 5.09 -22.07
C ASP A 30 4.60 4.71 -21.48
N ILE A 31 3.55 5.11 -22.19
CA ILE A 31 2.16 4.69 -21.97
C ILE A 31 1.74 3.81 -23.15
N THR A 32 1.27 2.59 -22.90
CA THR A 32 0.75 1.69 -23.93
C THR A 32 -0.67 1.22 -23.62
N MET A 33 -1.59 1.36 -24.58
CA MET A 33 -2.99 0.92 -24.47
C MET A 33 -3.38 -0.03 -25.61
N LYS A 34 -3.89 -1.22 -25.24
CA LYS A 34 -4.29 -2.28 -26.18
C LYS A 34 -5.66 -2.89 -25.82
N GLY A 35 -6.20 -3.69 -26.73
CA GLY A 35 -7.27 -4.64 -26.43
C GLY A 35 -8.62 -4.07 -26.00
N GLY A 36 -8.90 -2.78 -26.23
CA GLY A 36 -10.18 -2.14 -25.88
C GLY A 36 -10.24 -1.55 -24.48
N ALA A 37 -9.08 -1.34 -23.85
CA ALA A 37 -8.97 -0.73 -22.52
C ALA A 37 -9.55 0.69 -22.50
N THR A 38 -10.13 1.09 -21.37
CA THR A 38 -10.75 2.43 -21.21
C THR A 38 -10.18 3.19 -20.03
N ILE A 39 -9.81 4.45 -20.26
CA ILE A 39 -9.49 5.43 -19.22
C ILE A 39 -10.54 6.54 -19.29
N ILE A 40 -11.10 6.91 -18.14
CA ILE A 40 -11.98 8.08 -18.00
C ILE A 40 -11.27 9.09 -17.12
N GLY A 41 -10.99 10.26 -17.70
CA GLY A 41 -10.13 11.27 -17.11
C GLY A 41 -8.88 11.52 -17.95
N ASP A 42 -8.21 12.62 -17.63
CA ASP A 42 -7.00 13.06 -18.30
C ASP A 42 -5.82 12.15 -17.97
N ILE A 43 -4.84 12.05 -18.88
CA ILE A 43 -3.56 11.35 -18.65
C ILE A 43 -2.40 12.28 -18.97
N ALA A 44 -1.25 12.09 -18.31
CA ALA A 44 0.00 12.75 -18.65
C ALA A 44 1.10 11.70 -18.90
N GLY A 45 1.71 11.75 -20.07
CA GLY A 45 2.90 10.97 -20.42
C GLY A 45 4.05 11.90 -20.81
N LEU A 46 5.24 11.67 -20.25
CA LEU A 46 6.44 12.48 -20.58
C LEU A 46 7.31 11.84 -21.68
N SER A 47 6.96 10.62 -22.13
CA SER A 47 7.59 9.88 -23.23
C SER A 47 6.53 9.49 -24.30
N ASP A 48 6.79 8.43 -25.06
CA ASP A 48 5.92 7.90 -26.10
C ASP A 48 4.58 7.38 -25.54
N ILE A 49 3.49 7.68 -26.25
CA ILE A 49 2.13 7.24 -25.92
C ILE A 49 1.59 6.46 -27.11
N ASN A 50 1.41 5.15 -26.95
CA ASN A 50 0.89 4.27 -28.01
C ASN A 50 -0.52 3.75 -27.65
N ILE A 51 -1.52 4.19 -28.42
CA ILE A 51 -2.92 3.79 -28.28
C ILE A 51 -3.30 2.91 -29.47
N GLU A 52 -2.97 1.61 -29.42
CA GLU A 52 -3.25 0.66 -30.51
C GLU A 52 -4.76 0.36 -30.62
N ASN A 53 -5.40 0.13 -29.48
CA ASN A 53 -6.83 -0.15 -29.37
C ASN A 53 -7.32 0.12 -27.95
N GLY A 54 -8.09 1.19 -27.77
CA GLY A 54 -8.60 1.63 -26.47
C GLY A 54 -9.19 3.02 -26.56
N THR A 55 -9.66 3.53 -25.43
CA THR A 55 -10.30 4.84 -25.32
C THR A 55 -9.72 5.60 -24.14
N VAL A 56 -9.29 6.84 -24.39
CA VAL A 56 -9.08 7.85 -23.36
C VAL A 56 -10.25 8.84 -23.48
N ASP A 57 -11.19 8.77 -22.54
CA ASP A 57 -12.28 9.74 -22.40
C ASP A 57 -11.80 10.89 -21.51
N GLY A 58 -10.96 11.73 -22.12
CA GLY A 58 -10.20 12.79 -21.48
C GLY A 58 -9.18 13.39 -22.44
N THR A 59 -8.30 14.23 -21.92
CA THR A 59 -7.19 14.82 -22.65
C THR A 59 -5.91 14.05 -22.39
N VAL A 60 -5.16 13.78 -23.46
CA VAL A 60 -3.80 13.24 -23.39
C VAL A 60 -2.84 14.43 -23.30
N TYR A 61 -2.16 14.56 -22.17
CA TYR A 61 -1.14 15.56 -21.97
C TYR A 61 0.25 14.98 -22.26
N ILE A 62 1.02 15.68 -23.08
CA ILE A 62 2.39 15.32 -23.43
C ILE A 62 3.38 16.32 -22.84
N HIS A 63 4.66 15.97 -22.85
CA HIS A 63 5.74 16.85 -22.43
C HIS A 63 5.60 18.28 -23.06
N PRO A 64 5.90 19.38 -22.32
CA PRO A 64 5.70 20.77 -22.78
C PRO A 64 6.33 21.13 -24.12
N HIS A 65 7.39 20.41 -24.50
CA HIS A 65 8.16 20.63 -25.73
C HIS A 65 8.08 19.48 -26.74
N ALA A 66 7.26 18.47 -26.47
CA ALA A 66 7.05 17.37 -27.41
C ALA A 66 6.11 17.78 -28.55
N GLY A 67 6.35 17.22 -29.73
CA GLY A 67 5.42 17.27 -30.84
C GLY A 67 4.31 16.24 -30.67
N ILE A 68 3.20 16.43 -31.39
CA ILE A 68 2.05 15.52 -31.38
C ILE A 68 2.38 14.10 -31.83
N ASP A 69 3.49 13.93 -32.55
CA ASP A 69 4.00 12.66 -33.09
C ASP A 69 4.44 11.65 -32.02
N VAL A 70 4.61 12.09 -30.77
CA VAL A 70 4.83 11.16 -29.63
C VAL A 70 3.58 10.35 -29.27
N VAL A 71 2.41 10.73 -29.81
CA VAL A 71 1.15 10.00 -29.62
C VAL A 71 0.85 9.18 -30.87
N ASP A 72 1.20 7.89 -30.84
CA ASP A 72 0.88 6.94 -31.91
C ASP A 72 -0.51 6.34 -31.69
N HIS A 73 -1.32 6.36 -32.75
CA HIS A 73 -2.67 5.79 -32.74
C HIS A 73 -3.16 5.52 -34.17
N PRO A 74 -4.04 4.53 -34.38
CA PRO A 74 -4.66 4.31 -35.68
C PRO A 74 -5.61 5.46 -36.05
N SER A 75 -5.87 5.63 -37.35
CA SER A 75 -6.60 6.79 -37.91
C SER A 75 -8.04 6.97 -37.42
N TRP A 76 -8.65 5.92 -36.86
CA TRP A 76 -10.02 5.95 -36.31
C TRP A 76 -10.08 6.40 -34.84
N ILE A 77 -8.96 6.38 -34.12
CA ILE A 77 -8.83 7.00 -32.80
C ILE A 77 -8.43 8.45 -33.04
N LYS A 78 -9.01 9.39 -32.29
CA LYS A 78 -8.75 10.82 -32.39
C LYS A 78 -8.64 11.41 -30.99
N PRO A 79 -7.52 11.18 -30.29
CA PRO A 79 -7.36 11.69 -28.94
C PRO A 79 -7.27 13.22 -28.97
N THR A 80 -7.81 13.88 -27.95
CA THR A 80 -7.50 15.29 -27.69
C THR A 80 -6.12 15.33 -27.04
N VAL A 81 -5.17 16.01 -27.68
CA VAL A 81 -3.80 16.09 -27.16
C VAL A 81 -3.40 17.52 -26.92
N ASN A 82 -2.86 17.80 -25.74
CA ASN A 82 -2.31 19.08 -25.34
C ASN A 82 -0.91 18.92 -24.76
N ASN A 83 -0.08 19.95 -24.86
CA ASN A 83 1.15 20.00 -24.08
C ASN A 83 0.82 20.34 -22.61
N LEU A 84 1.58 19.77 -21.69
CA LEU A 84 1.61 20.25 -20.30
C LEU A 84 2.16 21.68 -20.24
N ASP A 85 1.63 22.49 -19.34
CA ASP A 85 2.22 23.79 -19.02
C ASP A 85 3.50 23.61 -18.18
N ASP A 86 3.48 22.64 -17.27
CA ASP A 86 4.53 22.36 -16.30
C ASP A 86 4.65 20.86 -16.01
N ILE A 87 5.83 20.43 -15.57
CA ILE A 87 6.11 19.06 -15.15
C ILE A 87 6.23 19.00 -13.63
N PHE A 88 5.56 18.02 -13.03
CA PHE A 88 5.76 17.64 -11.63
C PHE A 88 6.76 16.49 -11.55
N GLU A 89 7.68 16.61 -10.61
CA GLU A 89 8.55 15.51 -10.17
C GLU A 89 7.85 14.77 -9.03
N TYR A 90 7.79 13.45 -9.14
CA TYR A 90 7.20 12.57 -8.13
C TYR A 90 8.32 11.72 -7.51
N GLU A 91 8.76 12.11 -6.32
CA GLU A 91 9.84 11.44 -5.60
C GLU A 91 9.34 10.16 -4.91
N GLU A 92 10.24 9.21 -4.65
CA GLU A 92 9.87 8.02 -3.89
C GLU A 92 9.33 8.40 -2.49
N PHE A 93 8.19 7.81 -2.11
CA PHE A 93 7.59 8.08 -0.81
C PHE A 93 8.48 7.53 0.30
N PRO A 94 8.82 8.31 1.35
CA PRO A 94 9.75 7.85 2.38
C PRO A 94 9.18 6.66 3.16
N PHE A 95 9.90 5.54 3.13
CA PHE A 95 9.54 4.35 3.91
C PHE A 95 9.85 4.57 5.41
N PRO A 96 8.90 4.28 6.33
CA PRO A 96 9.07 4.61 7.74
C PRO A 96 10.01 3.63 8.47
N ASP A 97 10.66 4.13 9.52
CA ASP A 97 11.34 3.29 10.49
C ASP A 97 10.35 2.46 11.32
N PHE A 98 10.64 1.18 11.51
CA PHE A 98 9.77 0.29 12.27
C PHE A 98 9.98 0.44 13.79
N PRO A 99 8.91 0.38 14.63
CA PRO A 99 9.00 0.54 16.08
C PRO A 99 9.89 -0.50 16.75
N ALA A 100 10.92 -0.09 17.50
CA ALA A 100 11.88 -1.03 18.12
C ALA A 100 11.20 -2.09 19.01
N TYR A 101 11.75 -3.31 19.02
CA TYR A 101 11.26 -4.37 19.91
C TYR A 101 11.41 -3.96 21.39
N PRO A 102 10.40 -4.21 22.23
CA PRO A 102 10.42 -3.78 23.62
C PRO A 102 11.44 -4.55 24.45
N THR A 103 12.08 -3.85 25.38
CA THR A 103 13.03 -4.37 26.36
C THR A 103 12.46 -4.27 27.78
N GLY A 104 12.95 -5.11 28.71
CA GLY A 104 12.57 -5.03 30.12
C GLY A 104 11.19 -5.61 30.48
N LEU A 105 10.54 -6.31 29.55
CA LEU A 105 9.30 -7.04 29.84
C LEU A 105 9.55 -8.24 30.77
N SER A 106 8.58 -8.52 31.64
CA SER A 106 8.55 -9.80 32.36
C SER A 106 8.48 -10.96 31.36
N THR A 107 9.19 -12.05 31.63
CA THR A 107 9.28 -13.18 30.69
C THR A 107 8.56 -14.42 31.22
N THR A 108 8.00 -15.19 30.30
CA THR A 108 7.59 -16.58 30.54
C THR A 108 8.21 -17.48 29.48
N SER A 109 8.77 -18.61 29.93
CA SER A 109 9.32 -19.66 29.08
C SER A 109 8.35 -20.83 28.88
N GLN A 110 7.10 -20.72 29.34
CA GLN A 110 6.05 -21.66 28.97
C GLN A 110 5.33 -21.15 27.73
N THR A 111 5.11 -22.04 26.75
CA THR A 111 4.18 -21.77 25.66
C THR A 111 2.77 -21.61 26.21
N LEU A 112 2.12 -20.49 25.90
CA LEU A 112 0.71 -20.31 26.23
C LEU A 112 -0.15 -21.08 25.22
N ASN A 113 -0.76 -22.18 25.65
CA ASN A 113 -1.67 -22.98 24.83
C ASN A 113 -3.12 -22.71 25.24
N VAL A 114 -3.92 -22.17 24.32
CA VAL A 114 -5.32 -21.80 24.55
C VAL A 114 -6.24 -22.74 23.78
N ASN A 115 -6.91 -23.62 24.52
CA ASN A 115 -7.85 -24.63 23.99
C ASN A 115 -9.31 -24.40 24.42
N ASN A 116 -9.56 -23.44 25.32
CA ASN A 116 -10.90 -23.05 25.75
C ASN A 116 -10.97 -21.53 25.97
N SER A 117 -10.33 -21.04 27.04
CA SER A 117 -10.18 -19.60 27.27
C SER A 117 -8.88 -19.29 28.01
N ALA A 118 -8.32 -18.10 27.74
CA ALA A 118 -7.20 -17.53 28.47
C ALA A 118 -7.27 -16.00 28.39
N GLN A 119 -6.60 -15.32 29.32
CA GLN A 119 -6.53 -13.86 29.36
C GLN A 119 -5.10 -13.37 29.49
N ILE A 120 -4.78 -12.25 28.83
CA ILE A 120 -3.55 -11.49 29.03
C ILE A 120 -3.94 -10.13 29.58
N ASN A 121 -3.60 -9.88 30.85
CA ASN A 121 -3.94 -8.66 31.59
C ASN A 121 -2.71 -7.89 32.10
N ASP A 122 -1.49 -8.29 31.71
CA ASP A 122 -0.23 -7.59 31.98
C ASP A 122 0.68 -7.49 30.74
N ASN A 123 1.72 -6.66 30.84
CA ASN A 123 2.78 -6.56 29.82
C ASN A 123 3.76 -7.71 29.96
N ARG A 124 3.99 -8.49 28.90
CA ARG A 124 4.74 -9.75 29.00
C ARG A 124 5.41 -10.17 27.69
N TYR A 125 6.53 -10.88 27.83
CA TYR A 125 7.20 -11.59 26.76
C TYR A 125 7.04 -13.11 26.89
N TYR A 126 6.32 -13.72 25.94
CA TYR A 126 6.17 -15.17 25.77
C TYR A 126 7.30 -15.73 24.92
N THR A 127 8.42 -16.07 25.55
CA THR A 127 9.65 -16.50 24.86
C THR A 127 9.52 -17.82 24.11
N ASN A 128 8.55 -18.66 24.48
CA ASN A 128 8.24 -19.93 23.82
C ASN A 128 6.90 -19.91 23.03
N GLY A 129 6.34 -18.73 22.78
CA GLY A 129 5.21 -18.56 21.87
C GLY A 129 3.82 -18.69 22.48
N ILE A 130 2.81 -18.39 21.65
CA ILE A 130 1.39 -18.46 21.97
C ILE A 130 0.69 -19.27 20.88
N ASN A 131 -0.08 -20.29 21.27
CA ASN A 131 -0.94 -21.09 20.41
C ASN A 131 -2.41 -20.93 20.84
N VAL A 132 -3.28 -20.59 19.90
CA VAL A 132 -4.74 -20.50 20.11
C VAL A 132 -5.41 -21.43 19.11
N SER A 133 -5.89 -22.59 19.57
CA SER A 133 -6.31 -23.67 18.66
C SER A 133 -7.82 -23.89 18.61
N ASN A 134 -8.53 -23.83 19.74
CA ASN A 134 -9.97 -24.11 19.78
C ASN A 134 -10.72 -23.27 20.82
N GLY A 135 -10.15 -22.13 21.21
CA GLY A 135 -10.68 -21.28 22.27
C GLY A 135 -10.41 -19.80 22.03
N THR A 136 -10.79 -18.96 22.99
CA THR A 136 -10.63 -17.51 22.91
C THR A 136 -9.51 -17.03 23.83
N LEU A 137 -8.54 -16.32 23.26
CA LEU A 137 -7.58 -15.52 24.02
C LEU A 137 -8.06 -14.08 24.10
N GLU A 138 -8.37 -13.61 25.29
CA GLU A 138 -8.74 -12.22 25.52
C GLU A 138 -7.52 -11.39 25.94
N ILE A 139 -7.23 -10.33 25.20
CA ILE A 139 -6.24 -9.33 25.59
C ILE A 139 -6.98 -8.22 26.31
N ILE A 140 -6.71 -8.03 27.60
CA ILE A 140 -7.37 -7.03 28.43
C ILE A 140 -6.47 -5.81 28.53
N ARG A 141 -6.80 -4.72 27.83
CA ARG A 141 -6.11 -3.42 27.96
C ARG A 141 -6.47 -2.66 29.22
N GLY A 142 -7.76 -2.64 29.58
CA GLY A 142 -8.26 -1.96 30.79
C GLY A 142 -7.90 -0.47 30.85
N ASN A 143 -8.04 0.26 29.74
CA ASN A 143 -7.65 1.67 29.59
C ASN A 143 -6.15 1.98 29.76
N THR A 144 -5.27 0.97 29.80
CA THR A 144 -3.81 1.15 29.84
C THR A 144 -3.17 0.71 28.54
N ASN A 145 -1.92 1.13 28.31
CA ASN A 145 -1.10 0.57 27.24
C ASN A 145 -0.81 -0.90 27.55
N ARG A 146 -0.92 -1.75 26.53
CA ARG A 146 -0.59 -3.17 26.63
C ARG A 146 0.49 -3.52 25.62
N VAL A 147 1.60 -4.02 26.13
CA VAL A 147 2.71 -4.52 25.30
C VAL A 147 2.86 -6.03 25.48
N ILE A 148 2.67 -6.76 24.40
CA ILE A 148 2.85 -8.20 24.34
C ILE A 148 3.97 -8.47 23.34
N ARG A 149 4.99 -9.19 23.78
CA ARG A 149 5.99 -9.77 22.89
C ARG A 149 5.83 -11.29 22.90
N THR A 150 6.03 -11.94 21.76
CA THR A 150 5.98 -13.40 21.70
C THR A 150 6.90 -13.93 20.60
N LYS A 151 7.46 -15.11 20.79
CA LYS A 151 8.27 -15.76 19.75
C LYS A 151 7.45 -16.00 18.49
N TYR A 152 6.29 -16.63 18.64
CA TYR A 152 5.30 -16.80 17.58
C TYR A 152 3.90 -16.61 18.14
N LEU A 153 2.96 -16.26 17.27
CA LEU A 153 1.54 -16.18 17.59
C LEU A 153 0.77 -16.97 16.53
N LYS A 154 0.23 -18.12 16.92
CA LYS A 154 -0.52 -19.00 16.01
C LYS A 154 -1.97 -19.08 16.42
N VAL A 155 -2.87 -18.82 15.48
CA VAL A 155 -4.31 -18.99 15.62
C VAL A 155 -4.78 -19.95 14.53
N SER A 156 -5.38 -21.07 14.95
CA SER A 156 -5.78 -22.15 14.05
C SER A 156 -7.04 -22.84 14.57
N GLY A 157 -7.58 -23.83 13.86
CA GLY A 157 -8.79 -24.55 14.27
C GLY A 157 -9.97 -23.60 14.39
N SER A 158 -10.63 -23.57 15.55
CA SER A 158 -11.68 -22.58 15.86
C SER A 158 -11.19 -21.42 16.72
N GLY A 159 -9.87 -21.33 16.97
CA GLY A 159 -9.26 -20.36 17.86
C GLY A 159 -9.52 -18.90 17.47
N GLN A 160 -9.67 -18.03 18.46
CA GLN A 160 -9.89 -16.59 18.28
C GLN A 160 -9.04 -15.79 19.25
N ILE A 161 -8.57 -14.62 18.82
CA ILE A 161 -7.99 -13.63 19.72
C ILE A 161 -8.88 -12.39 19.70
N THR A 162 -9.20 -11.85 20.87
CA THR A 162 -10.02 -10.66 20.98
C THR A 162 -9.37 -9.67 21.94
N ASP A 163 -9.09 -8.46 21.46
CA ASP A 163 -8.83 -7.33 22.36
C ASP A 163 -10.14 -6.87 23.01
N VAL A 164 -10.22 -6.94 24.33
CA VAL A 164 -11.42 -6.62 25.10
C VAL A 164 -11.17 -5.47 26.06
N ARG A 165 -12.24 -4.71 26.35
CA ARG A 165 -12.20 -3.51 27.21
C ARG A 165 -11.24 -2.45 26.66
N SER A 166 -11.40 -2.18 25.36
CA SER A 166 -10.69 -1.16 24.61
C SER A 166 -10.89 0.22 25.24
N GLY A 167 -9.78 0.88 25.53
CA GLY A 167 -9.75 2.22 26.11
C GLY A 167 -8.92 3.19 25.29
N ASN A 168 -8.37 4.20 25.97
CA ASN A 168 -7.49 5.19 25.35
C ASN A 168 -6.03 4.70 25.18
N GLY A 169 -5.64 3.57 25.76
CA GLY A 169 -4.25 3.06 25.70
C GLY A 169 -3.97 2.20 24.47
N ASN A 170 -2.72 2.19 24.00
CA ASN A 170 -2.30 1.43 22.83
C ASN A 170 -2.24 -0.08 23.11
N LEU A 171 -2.49 -0.91 22.08
CA LEU A 171 -2.13 -2.32 22.09
C LEU A 171 -0.95 -2.54 21.15
N GLU A 172 0.16 -3.05 21.66
CA GLU A 172 1.36 -3.34 20.89
C GLU A 172 1.66 -4.84 20.97
N ILE A 173 1.67 -5.50 19.82
CA ILE A 173 1.96 -6.92 19.66
C ILE A 173 3.23 -7.06 18.81
N PHE A 174 4.31 -7.50 19.45
CA PHE A 174 5.58 -7.80 18.82
C PHE A 174 5.77 -9.31 18.67
N VAL A 175 6.01 -9.77 17.45
CA VAL A 175 6.16 -11.19 17.14
C VAL A 175 7.53 -11.43 16.50
N ASP A 176 8.38 -12.21 17.16
CA ASP A 176 9.78 -12.37 16.77
C ASP A 176 9.93 -13.19 15.47
N ASP A 177 9.15 -14.27 15.32
CA ASP A 177 9.25 -15.21 14.19
C ASP A 177 8.07 -15.08 13.22
N TYR A 178 6.86 -15.43 13.66
CA TYR A 178 5.68 -15.41 12.78
C TYR A 178 4.35 -15.24 13.53
N LEU A 179 3.44 -14.48 12.88
CA LEU A 179 2.01 -14.44 13.17
C LEU A 179 1.31 -15.27 12.08
N ASP A 180 0.71 -16.39 12.47
CA ASP A 180 0.00 -17.29 11.57
C ASP A 180 -1.48 -17.36 11.96
N LEU A 181 -2.34 -16.85 11.07
CA LEU A 181 -3.79 -16.98 11.18
C LEU A 181 -4.25 -17.95 10.09
N SER A 182 -4.73 -19.11 10.50
CA SER A 182 -5.14 -20.18 9.58
C SER A 182 -6.54 -20.69 9.88
N SER A 183 -7.11 -21.47 8.97
CA SER A 183 -8.38 -22.20 9.21
C SER A 183 -9.57 -21.27 9.50
N ASP A 184 -9.69 -20.18 8.77
CA ASP A 184 -10.84 -19.29 8.81
C ASP A 184 -11.00 -18.54 10.16
N THR A 185 -9.91 -18.52 10.96
CA THR A 185 -9.82 -17.89 12.28
C THR A 185 -9.69 -16.37 12.19
N THR A 186 -9.99 -15.69 13.30
CA THR A 186 -9.97 -14.23 13.35
C THR A 186 -9.15 -13.69 14.53
N LEU A 187 -8.43 -12.61 14.24
CA LEU A 187 -7.86 -11.70 15.22
C LEU A 187 -8.78 -10.48 15.27
N ASN A 188 -9.54 -10.37 16.35
CA ASN A 188 -10.53 -9.32 16.56
C ASN A 188 -9.96 -8.21 17.42
N PHE A 189 -10.01 -6.99 16.91
CA PHE A 189 -9.57 -5.81 17.59
C PHE A 189 -10.73 -4.86 17.84
N ASN A 190 -10.81 -4.35 19.07
CA ASN A 190 -11.71 -3.26 19.41
C ASN A 190 -10.91 -1.96 19.40
N LEU A 191 -10.95 -1.22 18.31
CA LEU A 191 -10.23 0.04 18.17
C LEU A 191 -10.99 1.15 18.92
N GLY A 192 -10.42 1.60 20.03
CA GLY A 192 -10.88 2.75 20.80
C GLY A 192 -10.17 4.02 20.32
N ASN A 193 -9.74 4.87 21.25
CA ASN A 193 -8.91 6.04 20.89
C ASN A 193 -7.41 5.72 20.81
N GLY A 194 -6.97 4.65 21.47
CA GLY A 194 -5.59 4.17 21.40
C GLY A 194 -5.35 3.29 20.17
N ASP A 195 -4.14 3.34 19.65
CA ASP A 195 -3.71 2.62 18.44
C ASP A 195 -3.47 1.13 18.71
N ILE A 196 -3.48 0.36 17.62
CA ILE A 196 -3.09 -1.05 17.63
C ILE A 196 -1.90 -1.20 16.70
N ILE A 197 -0.79 -1.69 17.24
CA ILE A 197 0.46 -1.85 16.54
C ILE A 197 0.81 -3.33 16.55
N ILE A 198 0.99 -3.90 15.36
CA ILE A 198 1.52 -5.25 15.16
C ILE A 198 2.85 -5.09 14.46
N ARG A 199 3.94 -5.51 15.11
CA ARG A 199 5.24 -5.67 14.44
C ARG A 199 5.58 -7.15 14.41
N VAL A 200 5.81 -7.68 13.22
CA VAL A 200 6.02 -9.11 13.03
C VAL A 200 7.05 -9.37 11.93
N LYS A 201 7.94 -10.34 12.17
CA LYS A 201 8.87 -10.76 11.13
C LYS A 201 8.15 -11.38 9.92
N ARG A 202 7.25 -12.34 10.16
CA ARG A 202 6.47 -13.00 9.10
C ARG A 202 4.96 -12.96 9.41
N LEU A 203 4.20 -12.24 8.60
CA LEU A 203 2.74 -12.23 8.65
C LEU A 203 2.20 -13.25 7.65
N LEU A 204 1.54 -14.30 8.17
CA LEU A 204 0.99 -15.40 7.40
C LEU A 204 -0.53 -15.46 7.61
N LEU A 205 -1.29 -15.02 6.62
CA LEU A 205 -2.74 -15.13 6.58
C LEU A 205 -3.11 -16.29 5.66
N ASN A 206 -3.07 -17.50 6.21
CA ASN A 206 -3.37 -18.75 5.51
C ASN A 206 -4.87 -19.07 5.63
N GLN A 207 -5.74 -18.25 5.02
CA GLN A 207 -7.19 -18.23 5.28
C GLN A 207 -7.52 -17.66 6.68
N GLY A 208 -6.77 -16.68 7.17
CA GLY A 208 -7.05 -15.98 8.44
C GLY A 208 -7.53 -14.54 8.22
N HIS A 209 -8.18 -13.94 9.22
CA HIS A 209 -8.72 -12.59 9.10
C HIS A 209 -8.31 -11.68 10.25
N ILE A 210 -8.02 -10.42 9.93
CA ILE A 210 -7.84 -9.33 10.91
C ILE A 210 -9.10 -8.46 10.85
N VAL A 211 -9.90 -8.55 11.91
CA VAL A 211 -11.18 -7.86 12.05
C VAL A 211 -11.00 -6.70 13.02
N VAL A 212 -11.46 -5.51 12.62
CA VAL A 212 -11.29 -4.27 13.40
C VAL A 212 -12.66 -3.64 13.62
N GLN A 213 -13.16 -3.75 14.84
CA GLN A 213 -14.36 -3.07 15.29
C GLN A 213 -13.98 -1.67 15.77
N ARG A 214 -14.68 -0.64 15.31
CA ARG A 214 -14.28 0.75 15.54
C ARG A 214 -15.25 1.45 16.46
N ASN A 215 -14.73 1.88 17.59
CA ASN A 215 -15.46 2.61 18.63
C ASN A 215 -14.75 3.92 19.01
N GLY A 216 -13.74 4.37 18.25
CA GLY A 216 -12.96 5.59 18.51
C GLY A 216 -12.02 5.98 17.35
N THR A 217 -11.05 6.85 17.63
CA THR A 217 -10.15 7.48 16.63
C THR A 217 -8.82 6.78 16.40
N GLY A 218 -8.54 5.69 17.12
CA GLY A 218 -7.29 4.94 16.99
C GLY A 218 -7.09 4.39 15.58
N LYS A 219 -5.87 3.98 15.28
CA LYS A 219 -5.45 3.42 13.99
C LYS A 219 -4.81 2.04 14.18
N LEU A 220 -4.94 1.19 13.17
CA LEU A 220 -4.21 -0.08 13.07
C LEU A 220 -2.94 0.13 12.24
N TYR A 221 -1.80 -0.25 12.81
CA TYR A 221 -0.52 -0.28 12.12
C TYR A 221 0.01 -1.72 12.11
N ILE A 222 0.35 -2.22 10.93
CA ILE A 222 0.98 -3.53 10.75
C ILE A 222 2.33 -3.30 10.08
N TYR A 223 3.40 -3.69 10.77
CA TYR A 223 4.77 -3.66 10.27
C TYR A 223 5.25 -5.09 10.05
N VAL A 224 5.63 -5.41 8.82
CA VAL A 224 6.07 -6.76 8.42
C VAL A 224 7.51 -6.70 7.93
N ASP A 225 8.43 -7.31 8.68
CA ASP A 225 9.87 -7.18 8.42
C ASP A 225 10.35 -8.01 7.21
N ASP A 226 9.85 -9.25 7.03
CA ASP A 226 10.49 -10.25 6.15
C ASP A 226 9.51 -10.91 5.16
N VAL A 227 8.39 -11.47 5.64
CA VAL A 227 7.42 -12.18 4.77
C VAL A 227 6.01 -11.70 5.04
N PHE A 228 5.35 -11.21 4.00
CA PHE A 228 3.89 -11.03 3.99
C PHE A 228 3.26 -12.04 3.03
N HIS A 229 2.48 -12.96 3.59
CA HIS A 229 1.70 -13.92 2.82
C HIS A 229 0.22 -13.80 3.16
N ILE A 230 -0.62 -13.74 2.13
CA ILE A 230 -2.07 -13.67 2.25
C ILE A 230 -2.72 -14.54 1.16
N ASP A 231 -3.67 -15.39 1.55
CA ASP A 231 -4.37 -16.33 0.68
C ASP A 231 -5.73 -16.72 1.29
N GLY A 232 -6.53 -17.53 0.58
CA GLY A 232 -7.77 -18.11 1.11
C GLY A 232 -8.84 -17.07 1.44
N SER A 233 -9.01 -16.05 0.59
CA SER A 233 -10.00 -14.98 0.80
C SER A 233 -9.83 -14.25 2.15
N SER A 234 -8.60 -14.19 2.64
CA SER A 234 -8.20 -13.48 3.85
C SER A 234 -8.59 -12.00 3.79
N LYS A 235 -8.84 -11.43 4.98
CA LYS A 235 -9.38 -10.07 5.13
C LYS A 235 -8.56 -9.27 6.14
N ILE A 236 -8.33 -7.99 5.85
CA ILE A 236 -7.66 -7.05 6.76
C ILE A 236 -8.51 -5.79 6.88
N ASN A 237 -8.73 -5.34 8.12
CA ASN A 237 -9.52 -4.16 8.46
C ASN A 237 -10.95 -4.22 7.88
N VAL A 238 -11.67 -5.27 8.29
CA VAL A 238 -13.11 -5.40 8.07
C VAL A 238 -13.84 -5.28 9.42
N PRO A 239 -15.04 -4.65 9.48
CA PRO A 239 -15.82 -4.52 10.72
C PRO A 239 -16.37 -5.87 11.19
N SER A 240 -16.55 -6.81 10.27
CA SER A 240 -16.79 -8.21 10.54
C SER A 240 -16.27 -9.05 9.39
N LYS A 241 -16.03 -10.34 9.63
CA LYS A 241 -15.59 -11.29 8.60
C LYS A 241 -16.52 -11.36 7.39
N TYR A 242 -17.82 -11.09 7.55
CA TYR A 242 -18.81 -11.10 6.46
C TYR A 242 -19.28 -9.70 6.06
N GLY A 243 -18.68 -8.66 6.64
CA GLY A 243 -19.04 -7.27 6.40
C GLY A 243 -18.42 -6.70 5.13
N ALA A 244 -18.83 -5.48 4.81
CA ALA A 244 -18.16 -4.66 3.81
C ALA A 244 -16.71 -4.35 4.22
N LEU A 245 -15.91 -3.81 3.30
CA LEU A 245 -14.58 -3.29 3.62
C LEU A 245 -14.69 -2.16 4.66
N GLY A 246 -13.72 -2.10 5.58
CA GLY A 246 -13.64 -1.02 6.56
C GLY A 246 -13.15 0.29 5.94
N ASP A 247 -12.99 1.32 6.77
CA ASP A 247 -12.43 2.61 6.30
C ASP A 247 -10.89 2.51 6.18
N PRO A 248 -10.32 2.70 4.98
CA PRO A 248 -8.88 2.57 4.76
C PRO A 248 -8.03 3.62 5.50
N LYS A 249 -8.59 4.75 5.93
CA LYS A 249 -7.84 5.85 6.57
C LYS A 249 -7.28 5.51 7.96
N HIS A 250 -7.74 4.41 8.55
CA HIS A 250 -7.31 4.01 9.89
C HIS A 250 -6.59 2.66 9.92
N ALA A 251 -6.12 2.18 8.78
CA ALA A 251 -5.28 0.99 8.72
C ALA A 251 -4.09 1.23 7.79
N PHE A 252 -2.90 0.88 8.27
CA PHE A 252 -1.64 1.03 7.56
C PHE A 252 -0.91 -0.30 7.59
N VAL A 253 -0.46 -0.77 6.43
CA VAL A 253 0.35 -1.97 6.28
C VAL A 253 1.68 -1.57 5.66
N TYR A 254 2.76 -1.74 6.41
CA TYR A 254 4.12 -1.49 5.96
C TYR A 254 4.85 -2.82 5.79
N TYR A 255 5.41 -3.05 4.60
CA TYR A 255 6.14 -4.28 4.29
C TYR A 255 7.53 -3.98 3.74
N ALA A 256 8.55 -4.47 4.45
CA ALA A 256 9.95 -4.28 4.10
C ALA A 256 10.60 -5.51 3.44
N GLY A 257 9.88 -6.63 3.37
CA GLY A 257 10.42 -7.92 2.95
C GLY A 257 10.70 -8.02 1.45
N THR A 258 11.66 -8.88 1.09
CA THR A 258 12.14 -9.10 -0.28
C THR A 258 11.98 -10.55 -0.74
N ARG A 259 11.30 -11.37 0.08
CA ARG A 259 11.10 -12.79 -0.16
C ARG A 259 9.65 -13.22 0.05
N ASP A 260 9.17 -14.18 -0.74
CA ASP A 260 7.87 -14.83 -0.47
C ASP A 260 7.98 -15.88 0.65
N LYS A 261 6.85 -16.52 1.00
CA LYS A 261 6.83 -17.56 2.05
C LYS A 261 7.71 -18.78 1.76
N ASN A 262 8.06 -19.02 0.49
CA ASN A 262 8.87 -20.12 0.01
C ASN A 262 10.34 -19.73 -0.19
N GLY A 263 10.70 -18.47 0.05
CA GLY A 263 12.06 -17.95 -0.11
C GLY A 263 12.40 -17.48 -1.53
N ASN A 264 11.41 -17.32 -2.42
CA ASN A 264 11.63 -16.75 -3.74
C ASN A 264 11.89 -15.25 -3.65
N ASP A 265 12.78 -14.72 -4.51
CA ASP A 265 13.00 -13.29 -4.66
C ASP A 265 11.79 -12.63 -5.33
N ILE A 266 11.19 -11.65 -4.65
CA ILE A 266 10.01 -10.91 -5.13
C ILE A 266 10.31 -9.45 -5.46
N THR A 267 11.58 -9.07 -5.58
CA THR A 267 11.99 -7.70 -5.93
C THR A 267 12.23 -7.52 -7.43
N LYS A 268 12.30 -8.63 -8.18
CA LYS A 268 12.65 -8.65 -9.60
C LYS A 268 12.16 -9.90 -10.30
N GLY A 269 12.00 -9.76 -11.60
CA GLY A 269 11.59 -10.84 -12.50
C GLY A 269 10.17 -10.65 -12.99
N GLU A 270 9.72 -11.64 -13.75
CA GLU A 270 8.45 -11.64 -14.46
C GLU A 270 7.61 -12.89 -14.16
N ASN A 271 8.19 -13.87 -13.46
CA ASN A 271 7.47 -15.09 -13.12
C ASN A 271 6.48 -14.81 -12.01
N TYR A 272 5.43 -15.61 -11.99
CA TYR A 272 4.39 -15.57 -10.96
C TYR A 272 4.91 -15.59 -9.51
N ASN A 273 6.04 -16.27 -9.24
CA ASN A 273 6.64 -16.36 -7.89
C ASN A 273 7.56 -15.17 -7.55
N ASN A 274 7.68 -14.17 -8.42
CA ASN A 274 8.50 -12.97 -8.22
C ASN A 274 7.69 -11.79 -7.66
N PHE A 275 6.52 -12.03 -7.09
CA PHE A 275 5.64 -10.97 -6.60
C PHE A 275 5.22 -11.21 -5.15
N LEU A 276 5.00 -10.13 -4.40
CA LEU A 276 4.06 -10.13 -3.28
C LEU A 276 2.65 -10.24 -3.86
N ARG A 277 1.93 -11.29 -3.47
CA ARG A 277 0.69 -11.69 -4.14
C ARG A 277 -0.52 -11.42 -3.29
N PHE A 278 -1.55 -10.85 -3.90
CA PHE A 278 -2.89 -10.69 -3.37
C PHE A 278 -3.88 -11.48 -4.26
N PRO A 279 -3.93 -12.82 -4.12
CA PRO A 279 -4.70 -13.68 -5.02
C PRO A 279 -6.12 -13.95 -4.51
N ASN A 280 -7.06 -14.12 -5.43
CA ASN A 280 -8.35 -14.81 -5.18
C ASN A 280 -9.15 -14.22 -3.99
N ASP A 281 -9.90 -13.17 -4.27
CA ASP A 281 -10.90 -12.64 -3.35
C ASP A 281 -10.34 -12.10 -2.02
N ILE A 282 -9.09 -11.63 -2.01
CA ILE A 282 -8.55 -10.89 -0.86
C ILE A 282 -9.35 -9.60 -0.66
N ARG A 283 -9.54 -9.19 0.59
CA ARG A 283 -10.19 -7.92 0.95
C ARG A 283 -9.36 -7.14 1.95
N ILE A 284 -8.86 -5.98 1.55
CA ILE A 284 -8.05 -5.09 2.40
C ILE A 284 -8.61 -3.67 2.31
N ALA A 285 -8.88 -3.06 3.46
CA ALA A 285 -9.09 -1.63 3.55
C ALA A 285 -7.89 -1.00 4.27
N ALA A 286 -6.92 -0.44 3.56
CA ALA A 286 -5.73 0.15 4.19
C ALA A 286 -4.95 1.03 3.22
N THR A 287 -4.11 1.89 3.77
CA THR A 287 -2.90 2.32 3.04
C THR A 287 -1.86 1.22 3.13
N ILE A 288 -1.43 0.70 1.98
CA ILE A 288 -0.38 -0.32 1.86
C ILE A 288 0.87 0.37 1.36
N HIS A 289 1.96 0.31 2.12
CA HIS A 289 3.25 0.86 1.74
C HIS A 289 4.29 -0.26 1.69
N ILE A 290 4.79 -0.53 0.47
CA ILE A 290 5.75 -1.58 0.17
C ILE A 290 7.10 -0.94 -0.14
N LYS A 291 8.16 -1.43 0.51
CA LYS A 291 9.50 -0.89 0.32
C LYS A 291 10.12 -1.28 -1.02
N GLU A 292 10.22 -2.58 -1.32
CA GLU A 292 11.03 -3.06 -2.47
C GLU A 292 10.36 -4.18 -3.29
N ALA A 293 9.34 -4.86 -2.74
CA ALA A 293 8.72 -5.99 -3.42
C ALA A 293 7.83 -5.54 -4.60
N GLN A 294 7.87 -6.29 -5.70
CA GLN A 294 6.91 -6.20 -6.79
C GLN A 294 5.54 -6.70 -6.31
N ILE A 295 4.46 -6.10 -6.81
CA ILE A 295 3.09 -6.38 -6.35
C ILE A 295 2.30 -7.06 -7.46
N HIS A 296 1.54 -8.11 -7.15
CA HIS A 296 0.56 -8.72 -8.04
C HIS A 296 -0.82 -8.84 -7.37
N ILE A 297 -1.80 -8.12 -7.89
CA ILE A 297 -3.19 -8.12 -7.44
C ILE A 297 -4.03 -8.82 -8.52
N ALA A 298 -4.67 -9.93 -8.16
CA ALA A 298 -5.33 -10.79 -9.13
C ALA A 298 -6.69 -11.31 -8.64
N ASN A 299 -7.54 -11.72 -9.59
CA ASN A 299 -8.72 -12.57 -9.39
C ASN A 299 -9.70 -12.06 -8.34
N GLY A 300 -10.41 -10.97 -8.66
CA GLY A 300 -11.50 -10.47 -7.81
C GLY A 300 -11.07 -9.95 -6.44
N THR A 301 -9.77 -9.83 -6.17
CA THR A 301 -9.25 -9.11 -5.02
C THR A 301 -9.75 -7.67 -5.03
N GLY A 302 -10.19 -7.19 -3.87
CA GLY A 302 -10.64 -5.82 -3.65
C GLY A 302 -9.78 -5.15 -2.58
N ILE A 303 -9.03 -4.15 -2.99
CA ILE A 303 -8.29 -3.25 -2.09
C ILE A 303 -8.96 -1.89 -2.15
N VAL A 304 -9.23 -1.32 -0.98
CA VAL A 304 -9.73 0.05 -0.81
C VAL A 304 -8.68 0.81 -0.02
N GLY A 305 -8.31 2.02 -0.49
CA GLY A 305 -7.29 2.86 0.15
C GLY A 305 -6.20 3.32 -0.80
N ASN A 306 -4.95 3.33 -0.34
CA ASN A 306 -3.80 3.79 -1.11
C ASN A 306 -2.77 2.65 -1.26
N ILE A 307 -2.11 2.56 -2.41
CA ILE A 307 -0.95 1.70 -2.62
C ILE A 307 0.26 2.58 -2.87
N ILE A 308 1.29 2.43 -2.06
CA ILE A 308 2.56 3.14 -2.16
C ILE A 308 3.65 2.08 -2.34
N SER A 309 4.47 2.19 -3.38
CA SER A 309 5.44 1.14 -3.71
C SER A 309 6.77 1.71 -4.17
N GLY A 310 7.85 1.31 -3.50
CA GLY A 310 9.23 1.43 -4.02
C GLY A 310 9.68 0.21 -4.84
N GLY A 311 8.84 -0.83 -4.99
CA GLY A 311 9.13 -1.98 -5.85
C GLY A 311 9.00 -1.66 -7.34
N GLY A 312 9.80 -2.30 -8.20
CA GLY A 312 9.89 -1.95 -9.62
C GLY A 312 8.72 -2.37 -10.52
N LYS A 313 7.69 -3.04 -9.99
CA LYS A 313 6.52 -3.45 -10.79
C LYS A 313 5.25 -3.65 -9.96
N ILE A 314 4.12 -3.19 -10.50
CA ILE A 314 2.78 -3.51 -9.99
C ILE A 314 1.95 -4.08 -11.13
N LYS A 315 1.39 -5.27 -10.92
CA LYS A 315 0.50 -5.94 -11.87
C LYS A 315 -0.90 -6.08 -11.29
N LEU A 316 -1.91 -5.66 -12.05
CA LEU A 316 -3.33 -5.81 -11.72
C LEU A 316 -4.03 -6.56 -12.86
N ASP A 317 -4.60 -7.73 -12.57
CA ASP A 317 -5.32 -8.52 -13.57
C ASP A 317 -6.53 -9.27 -13.00
N GLY A 318 -7.33 -9.90 -13.88
CA GLY A 318 -8.33 -10.87 -13.45
C GLY A 318 -9.56 -10.28 -12.74
N GLY A 319 -10.26 -9.32 -13.38
CA GLY A 319 -11.55 -8.83 -12.88
C GLY A 319 -11.48 -8.18 -11.50
N THR A 320 -10.28 -7.78 -11.07
CA THR A 320 -10.06 -7.05 -9.81
C THR A 320 -10.92 -5.80 -9.79
N ASN A 321 -11.54 -5.53 -8.65
CA ASN A 321 -12.37 -4.35 -8.45
C ASN A 321 -11.75 -3.56 -7.31
N THR A 322 -10.90 -2.61 -7.67
CA THR A 322 -10.01 -1.93 -6.73
C THR A 322 -10.39 -0.45 -6.70
N ASP A 323 -10.82 0.02 -5.52
CA ASP A 323 -11.08 1.44 -5.25
C ASP A 323 -9.85 2.01 -4.52
N VAL A 324 -8.74 1.99 -5.25
CA VAL A 324 -7.45 2.52 -4.80
C VAL A 324 -7.39 3.98 -5.19
N LYS A 325 -7.76 4.83 -4.23
CA LYS A 325 -7.72 6.29 -4.36
C LYS A 325 -6.43 6.77 -5.01
N ALA A 326 -5.29 6.19 -4.62
CA ALA A 326 -3.99 6.38 -5.28
C ALA A 326 -3.22 5.05 -5.42
N ILE A 327 -2.61 4.86 -6.59
CA ILE A 327 -1.43 4.01 -6.77
C ILE A 327 -0.22 4.93 -7.00
N TYR A 328 0.63 5.07 -6.00
CA TYR A 328 1.82 5.92 -6.01
C TYR A 328 3.08 5.06 -6.07
N ALA A 329 3.67 4.92 -7.26
CA ALA A 329 4.83 4.07 -7.49
C ALA A 329 5.73 4.67 -8.59
N PRO A 330 6.33 5.86 -8.36
CA PRO A 330 7.00 6.64 -9.40
C PRO A 330 8.14 5.90 -10.10
N ASN A 331 8.74 4.89 -9.45
CA ASN A 331 9.82 4.08 -10.00
C ASN A 331 9.36 2.71 -10.56
N ALA A 332 8.06 2.47 -10.64
CA ALA A 332 7.50 1.17 -10.98
C ALA A 332 6.81 1.15 -12.34
N ARG A 333 7.01 0.05 -13.08
CA ARG A 333 6.14 -0.27 -14.20
C ARG A 333 4.79 -0.77 -13.70
N ILE A 334 3.70 -0.20 -14.20
CA ILE A 334 2.35 -0.63 -13.89
C ILE A 334 1.71 -1.33 -15.10
N GLU A 335 1.18 -2.53 -14.87
CA GLU A 335 0.47 -3.33 -15.86
C GLU A 335 -0.96 -3.61 -15.40
N VAL A 336 -1.94 -3.22 -16.21
CA VAL A 336 -3.36 -3.44 -15.93
C VAL A 336 -3.99 -4.24 -17.06
N SER A 337 -4.53 -5.43 -16.78
CA SER A 337 -5.06 -6.29 -17.85
C SER A 337 -6.36 -7.02 -17.50
N GLY A 338 -6.91 -7.71 -18.49
CA GLY A 338 -8.13 -8.49 -18.35
C GLY A 338 -9.35 -7.59 -18.17
N GLY A 339 -10.11 -7.80 -17.08
CA GLY A 339 -11.27 -6.98 -16.72
C GLY A 339 -11.08 -6.13 -15.46
N ALA A 340 -9.82 -5.84 -15.11
CA ALA A 340 -9.48 -5.05 -13.92
C ALA A 340 -10.14 -3.67 -13.96
N LYS A 341 -10.67 -3.22 -12.83
CA LYS A 341 -11.29 -1.90 -12.62
C LYS A 341 -10.56 -1.18 -11.50
N ILE A 342 -10.14 0.05 -11.80
CA ILE A 342 -9.45 0.94 -10.87
C ILE A 342 -10.18 2.27 -10.84
N THR A 343 -10.45 2.78 -9.65
CA THR A 343 -10.96 4.15 -9.44
C THR A 343 -9.97 4.92 -8.59
N GLY A 344 -9.46 6.05 -9.09
CA GLY A 344 -8.43 6.85 -8.42
C GLY A 344 -7.37 7.43 -9.37
N ILE A 345 -6.20 7.72 -8.82
CA ILE A 345 -5.02 8.23 -9.55
C ILE A 345 -3.90 7.19 -9.61
N ILE A 346 -3.07 7.28 -10.65
CA ILE A 346 -1.88 6.45 -10.83
C ILE A 346 -0.68 7.33 -11.12
N VAL A 347 0.41 7.14 -10.38
CA VAL A 347 1.73 7.74 -10.62
C VAL A 347 2.75 6.62 -10.78
N CYS A 348 3.43 6.57 -11.92
CA CYS A 348 4.33 5.48 -12.26
C CYS A 348 5.49 5.87 -13.17
N ASP A 349 6.48 4.97 -13.26
CA ASP A 349 7.56 5.06 -14.22
C ASP A 349 7.03 4.81 -15.64
N SER A 350 6.40 3.66 -15.86
CA SER A 350 5.84 3.30 -17.17
C SER A 350 4.50 2.61 -17.00
N PHE A 351 3.60 2.78 -17.96
CA PHE A 351 2.23 2.30 -17.85
C PHE A 351 1.83 1.46 -19.05
N SER A 352 1.21 0.31 -18.80
CA SER A 352 0.60 -0.49 -19.86
C SER A 352 -0.75 -1.05 -19.45
N MET A 353 -1.71 -1.00 -20.37
CA MET A 353 -3.06 -1.46 -20.13
C MET A 353 -3.63 -2.21 -21.33
N GLU A 354 -4.30 -3.34 -21.07
CA GLU A 354 -4.85 -4.18 -22.14
C GLU A 354 -6.18 -4.88 -21.78
N GLY A 355 -6.85 -5.40 -22.80
CA GLY A 355 -8.11 -6.12 -22.65
C GLY A 355 -9.28 -5.19 -22.31
N GLY A 356 -10.26 -5.68 -21.54
CA GLY A 356 -11.42 -4.91 -21.09
C GLY A 356 -11.19 -4.15 -19.78
N ALA A 357 -9.94 -3.82 -19.46
CA ALA A 357 -9.62 -3.11 -18.23
C ALA A 357 -10.19 -1.68 -18.27
N ARG A 358 -10.46 -1.11 -17.09
CA ARG A 358 -11.02 0.25 -16.94
C ARG A 358 -10.37 1.02 -15.80
N ILE A 359 -9.98 2.26 -16.07
CA ILE A 359 -9.54 3.23 -15.07
C ILE A 359 -10.50 4.41 -15.09
N GLU A 360 -10.93 4.85 -13.92
CA GLU A 360 -11.77 6.03 -13.74
C GLU A 360 -11.10 6.97 -12.75
N TYR A 361 -10.79 8.19 -13.19
CA TYR A 361 -10.24 9.22 -12.35
C TYR A 361 -11.18 9.54 -11.19
N ALA A 362 -10.63 9.57 -9.98
CA ALA A 362 -11.28 10.14 -8.82
C ALA A 362 -10.29 11.06 -8.10
N PRO A 363 -10.66 12.30 -7.75
CA PRO A 363 -9.77 13.22 -7.07
C PRO A 363 -9.44 12.70 -5.66
N LEU A 364 -8.23 13.01 -5.20
CA LEU A 364 -7.86 12.75 -3.82
C LEU A 364 -8.65 13.65 -2.87
N GLU A 365 -9.11 13.08 -1.77
CA GLU A 365 -9.66 13.84 -0.65
C GLU A 365 -8.58 14.76 -0.05
N PRO A 366 -8.94 15.91 0.56
CA PRO A 366 -7.95 16.89 1.04
C PRO A 366 -6.86 16.33 1.97
N GLU A 367 -7.23 15.37 2.83
CA GLU A 367 -6.29 14.69 3.74
C GLU A 367 -5.31 13.77 2.99
N ASP A 368 -5.79 13.00 2.02
CA ASP A 368 -4.94 12.14 1.17
C ASP A 368 -4.03 13.02 0.28
N LEU A 369 -4.55 14.14 -0.21
CA LEU A 369 -3.81 15.12 -0.99
C LEU A 369 -2.66 15.77 -0.20
N GLU A 370 -2.91 16.20 1.04
CA GLU A 370 -1.87 16.74 1.92
C GLU A 370 -0.79 15.69 2.22
N TYR A 371 -1.21 14.43 2.40
CA TYR A 371 -0.30 13.32 2.63
C TYR A 371 0.65 13.07 1.43
N PHE A 372 0.15 13.13 0.19
CA PHE A 372 0.98 12.92 -1.00
C PHE A 372 1.74 14.17 -1.48
N LYS A 373 1.30 15.38 -1.11
CA LYS A 373 1.98 16.64 -1.49
C LYS A 373 3.42 16.74 -0.96
N ILE A 374 3.81 15.94 0.04
CA ILE A 374 5.18 15.93 0.57
C ILE A 374 6.21 15.39 -0.43
N VAL A 375 5.77 14.60 -1.41
CA VAL A 375 6.63 13.92 -2.40
C VAL A 375 6.32 14.32 -3.85
N ALA A 376 5.34 15.21 -4.05
CA ALA A 376 5.04 15.79 -5.35
C ALA A 376 5.51 17.24 -5.39
N GLY A 377 6.50 17.52 -6.23
CA GLY A 377 7.15 18.82 -6.28
C GLY A 377 7.28 19.33 -7.71
N LYS A 378 7.03 20.62 -7.90
CA LYS A 378 7.47 21.34 -9.10
C LYS A 378 8.80 22.00 -8.79
N THR A 379 9.91 21.51 -9.33
CA THR A 379 11.21 22.18 -9.16
C THR A 379 11.23 23.46 -9.99
N VAL A 380 11.16 24.62 -9.33
CA VAL A 380 11.35 25.92 -9.97
C VAL A 380 12.71 26.48 -9.57
N TYR A 381 13.52 26.78 -10.57
CA TYR A 381 14.80 27.45 -10.41
C TYR A 381 14.58 28.96 -10.52
N SER A 382 14.97 29.70 -9.49
CA SER A 382 15.06 31.17 -9.56
C SER A 382 16.48 31.63 -9.36
N TYR A 383 16.93 32.55 -10.22
CA TYR A 383 18.21 33.23 -10.07
C TYR A 383 18.09 34.26 -8.95
N GLY A 384 18.93 34.15 -7.91
CA GLY A 384 19.07 35.21 -6.90
C GLY A 384 19.81 36.44 -7.46
N TYR A 385 19.55 37.62 -6.89
CA TYR A 385 20.26 38.85 -7.26
C TYR A 385 21.74 38.82 -6.86
N TRP A 386 22.54 39.51 -7.67
CA TRP A 386 23.99 39.65 -7.62
C TRP A 386 24.41 40.73 -6.61
N GLU A 387 25.49 40.51 -5.86
CA GLU A 387 26.29 41.60 -5.24
C GLU A 387 27.74 41.54 -5.71
#